data_AF-A0A817G7I3-F1
#
_entry.id   AF-A0A817G7I3-F1
#
_cell.length_a   1.000
_cell.length_b   1.000
_cell.length_c   1.000
_cell.angle_alpha   90.00
_cell.angle_beta   90.00
_cell.angle_gamma   90.00
#
_symmetry.space_group_name_H-M   'P 1'
#
loop_
_entity.id
_entity.type
_entity.pdbx_description
1 polymer ?
#
loop_
_entity_poly.entity_id
_entity_poly.type
_entity_poly.pdbx_seq_one_letter_code
_entity_poly.pdbx_strand_id
1 'polypeptide(L)'
;MSSNSIVELYPHPNLRPSSNDVFLKHITLLDAQAQQTLPKLTIPKVLVLYTGGTIGMKVLRNAYEPVANFLLSALRGMNIMHDTQFAETMNEIDPAKSFLYLPLANEECIAYYIKEYVPLLDSANMTFDNYIHIALDIKARRKFLIKKTIS
;
A
#
# COMPACT_ATOMS: atom_id res chain seq x y z
N MET A 1 49.81 -15.67 14.13
CA MET A 1 49.31 -15.29 15.47
C MET A 1 48.70 -13.90 15.34
N SER A 2 47.44 -13.81 14.92
CA SER A 2 46.23 -13.76 15.76
C SER A 2 46.17 -12.57 16.71
N SER A 3 45.31 -11.60 16.40
CA SER A 3 44.17 -11.28 17.28
C SER A 3 43.17 -10.38 16.53
N ASN A 4 42.09 -10.99 16.04
CA ASN A 4 40.86 -10.27 15.72
C ASN A 4 39.96 -10.39 16.94
N SER A 5 39.69 -9.27 17.60
CA SER A 5 38.72 -9.16 18.69
C SER A 5 37.31 -9.30 18.10
N ILE A 6 36.65 -10.40 18.40
CA ILE A 6 35.22 -10.60 18.12
C ILE A 6 34.45 -9.74 19.13
N VAL A 7 33.67 -8.80 18.62
CA VAL A 7 32.67 -8.08 19.42
C VAL A 7 31.43 -8.99 19.47
N GLU A 8 31.18 -9.57 20.65
CA GLU A 8 30.00 -10.36 20.95
C GLU A 8 28.75 -9.46 20.85
N LEU A 9 27.97 -9.63 19.78
CA LEU A 9 26.66 -9.00 19.63
C LEU A 9 25.62 -9.80 20.41
N TYR A 10 25.43 -9.49 21.69
CA TYR A 10 24.20 -9.89 22.39
C TYR A 10 23.02 -9.06 21.86
N PRO A 11 21.83 -9.66 21.65
CA PRO A 11 20.68 -8.94 21.13
C PRO A 11 20.08 -8.03 22.20
N HIS A 12 20.00 -6.73 21.91
CA HIS A 12 19.24 -5.77 22.72
C HIS A 12 17.73 -6.07 22.62
N PRO A 13 17.01 -6.22 23.75
CA PRO A 13 15.66 -6.78 23.79
C PRO A 13 14.52 -5.88 23.26
N ASN A 14 14.79 -4.77 22.58
CA ASN A 14 13.75 -3.78 22.20
C ASN A 14 13.78 -3.29 20.75
N LEU A 15 14.54 -3.91 19.85
CA LEU A 15 14.45 -3.62 18.42
C LEU A 15 13.42 -4.57 17.79
N ARG A 16 12.27 -4.03 17.38
CA ARG A 16 11.40 -4.75 16.45
C ARG A 16 12.24 -5.03 15.20
N PRO A 17 12.34 -6.28 14.74
CA PRO A 17 13.07 -6.58 13.52
C PRO A 17 12.49 -5.73 12.39
N SER A 18 13.35 -5.19 11.53
CA SER A 18 12.88 -4.41 10.38
C SER A 18 12.00 -5.29 9.49
N SER A 19 11.04 -4.71 8.76
CA SER A 19 10.20 -5.47 7.80
C SER A 19 11.06 -6.31 6.85
N ASN A 20 12.23 -5.80 6.48
CA ASN A 20 13.22 -6.54 5.70
C ASN A 20 13.79 -7.75 6.43
N ASP A 21 14.11 -7.65 7.72
CA ASP A 21 14.66 -8.79 8.47
C ASP A 21 13.65 -9.92 8.59
N VAL A 22 12.37 -9.60 8.74
CA VAL A 22 11.29 -10.61 8.79
C VAL A 22 11.08 -11.22 7.41
N PHE A 23 11.00 -10.39 6.37
CA PHE A 23 10.83 -10.84 4.98
C PHE A 23 12.01 -11.69 4.50
N LEU A 24 13.25 -11.26 4.75
CA LEU A 24 14.46 -12.00 4.41
C LEU A 24 14.61 -13.28 5.24
N LYS A 25 14.23 -13.27 6.52
CA LYS A 25 14.18 -14.52 7.32
C LYS A 25 13.16 -15.49 6.74
N HIS A 26 12.01 -15.01 6.29
CA HIS A 26 10.99 -15.85 5.67
C HIS A 26 11.46 -16.42 4.32
N ILE A 27 12.17 -15.64 3.50
CA ILE A 27 12.82 -16.14 2.27
C ILE A 27 13.91 -17.17 2.60
N THR A 28 14.80 -16.85 3.54
CA THR A 28 15.93 -17.72 3.91
C THR A 28 15.48 -19.05 4.53
N LEU A 29 14.39 -19.05 5.31
CA LEU A 29 13.81 -20.29 5.88
C LEU A 29 13.11 -21.15 4.81
N LEU A 30 12.54 -20.54 3.77
CA LEU A 30 11.96 -21.25 2.63
C LEU A 30 13.06 -21.86 1.73
N ASP A 31 14.17 -21.15 1.52
CA ASP A 31 15.32 -21.62 0.75
C ASP A 31 16.02 -22.83 1.40
N ALA A 32 16.00 -22.92 2.73
CA ALA A 32 16.61 -24.01 3.48
C ALA A 32 15.82 -25.33 3.43
N GLN A 33 14.55 -25.33 2.97
CA GLN A 33 13.68 -26.52 3.07
C GLN A 33 13.04 -27.04 1.78
N ALA A 34 13.08 -26.39 0.62
CA ALA A 34 12.59 -27.06 -0.60
C ALA A 34 13.02 -26.44 -1.93
N GLN A 35 13.43 -27.29 -2.88
CA GLN A 35 13.26 -27.09 -4.32
C GLN A 35 11.76 -27.15 -4.70
N GLN A 36 10.91 -26.41 -4.00
CA GLN A 36 9.51 -26.18 -4.36
C GLN A 36 9.40 -24.74 -4.85
N THR A 37 8.80 -24.57 -6.03
CA THR A 37 8.47 -23.28 -6.63
C THR A 37 7.98 -22.30 -5.57
N LEU A 38 8.66 -21.15 -5.45
CA LEU A 38 8.33 -20.07 -4.49
C LEU A 38 6.79 -19.95 -4.38
N PRO A 39 6.18 -20.03 -3.19
CA PRO A 39 4.77 -19.73 -3.06
C PRO A 39 4.55 -18.33 -3.63
N LYS A 40 3.76 -18.25 -4.70
CA LYS A 40 3.44 -16.99 -5.38
C LYS A 40 2.74 -16.10 -4.37
N LEU A 41 3.50 -15.22 -3.72
CA LEU A 41 2.98 -14.28 -2.72
C LEU A 41 1.87 -13.48 -3.36
N THR A 42 0.63 -13.84 -3.04
CA THR A 42 -0.54 -13.21 -3.63
C THR A 42 -0.92 -12.05 -2.73
N ILE A 43 -0.37 -10.89 -3.04
CA ILE A 43 -0.66 -9.66 -2.30
C ILE A 43 -2.10 -9.23 -2.64
N PRO A 44 -3.05 -9.21 -1.67
CA PRO A 44 -4.39 -8.70 -1.90
C PRO A 44 -4.35 -7.24 -2.40
N LYS A 45 -5.17 -6.97 -3.41
CA LYS A 45 -5.25 -5.65 -4.06
C LYS A 45 -6.58 -4.98 -3.78
N VAL A 46 -6.55 -3.83 -3.12
CA VAL A 46 -7.73 -3.01 -2.79
C VAL A 46 -7.81 -1.81 -3.73
N LEU A 47 -9.02 -1.50 -4.22
CA LEU A 47 -9.30 -0.24 -4.90
C LEU A 47 -9.98 0.70 -3.92
N VAL A 48 -9.37 1.86 -3.70
CA VAL A 48 -9.94 2.96 -2.91
C VAL A 48 -10.52 3.97 -3.89
N LEU A 49 -11.83 4.17 -3.84
CA LEU A 49 -12.52 5.20 -4.62
C LEU A 49 -12.60 6.46 -3.76
N TYR A 50 -11.80 7.47 -4.08
CA TYR A 50 -11.77 8.72 -3.33
C TYR A 50 -12.65 9.76 -4.03
N THR A 51 -13.83 10.00 -3.47
CA THR A 51 -14.87 10.86 -4.03
C THR A 51 -14.83 12.29 -3.50
N GLY A 52 -14.06 12.55 -2.45
CA GLY A 52 -13.95 13.85 -1.77
C GLY A 52 -14.28 13.76 -0.28
N GLY A 53 -14.91 14.81 0.25
CA GLY A 53 -15.12 15.03 1.68
C GLY A 53 -13.90 15.58 2.40
N THR A 54 -14.05 15.90 3.69
CA THR A 54 -13.05 16.64 4.48
C THR A 54 -11.71 15.91 4.65
N ILE A 55 -11.69 14.57 4.52
CA ILE A 55 -10.49 13.73 4.73
C ILE A 55 -9.31 14.11 3.83
N GLY A 56 -9.55 14.67 2.64
CA GLY A 56 -8.51 15.17 1.74
C GLY A 56 -8.71 16.62 1.34
N MET A 57 -9.33 17.44 2.21
CA MET A 57 -9.40 18.89 2.06
C MET A 57 -8.23 19.59 2.76
N LYS A 58 -7.88 20.78 2.27
CA LYS A 58 -6.95 21.69 2.96
C LYS A 58 -7.70 22.90 3.48
N VAL A 59 -7.22 23.46 4.59
CA VAL A 59 -7.62 24.79 5.01
C VAL A 59 -6.91 25.80 4.10
N LEU A 60 -7.66 26.45 3.22
CA LEU A 60 -7.21 27.52 2.36
C LEU A 60 -8.07 28.75 2.64
N ARG A 61 -7.45 29.90 2.90
CA ARG A 61 -8.15 31.19 3.12
C ARG A 61 -9.32 31.10 4.12
N ASN A 62 -9.11 30.35 5.21
CA ASN A 62 -10.08 30.09 6.29
C ASN A 62 -11.31 29.23 5.91
N ALA A 63 -11.28 28.53 4.78
CA ALA A 63 -12.28 27.54 4.39
C ALA A 63 -11.63 26.18 4.10
N TYR A 64 -12.39 25.10 4.22
CA TYR A 64 -11.96 23.78 3.74
C TYR A 64 -12.25 23.67 2.25
N GLU A 65 -11.20 23.39 1.47
CA GLU A 65 -11.31 23.24 0.02
C GLU A 65 -10.77 21.87 -0.43
N PRO A 66 -11.42 21.21 -1.40
CA PRO A 66 -10.89 20.00 -2.02
C PRO A 66 -9.65 20.34 -2.84
N VAL A 67 -8.55 19.63 -2.57
CA VAL A 67 -7.28 19.82 -3.30
C VAL A 67 -6.90 18.53 -3.98
N ALA A 68 -6.78 18.58 -5.31
CA ALA A 68 -6.44 17.42 -6.12
C ALA A 68 -5.11 16.80 -5.67
N ASN A 69 -5.05 15.47 -5.66
CA ASN A 69 -3.93 14.63 -5.24
C ASN A 69 -3.45 14.81 -3.79
N PHE A 70 -4.10 15.66 -2.98
CA PHE A 70 -3.59 15.94 -1.64
C PHE A 70 -3.59 14.70 -0.74
N LEU A 71 -4.69 13.94 -0.74
CA LEU A 71 -4.80 12.70 0.05
C LEU A 71 -3.74 11.68 -0.38
N LEU A 72 -3.57 11.47 -1.69
CA LEU A 72 -2.57 10.54 -2.21
C LEU A 72 -1.15 10.95 -1.79
N SER A 73 -0.80 12.24 -1.92
CA SER A 73 0.50 12.74 -1.48
C SER A 73 0.72 12.56 0.02
N ALA A 74 -0.30 12.82 0.84
CA ALA A 74 -0.22 12.62 2.29
C ALA A 74 0.00 11.14 2.65
N LEU A 75 -0.75 10.23 2.01
CA LEU A 75 -0.63 8.79 2.25
C LEU A 75 0.75 8.24 1.86
N ARG A 76 1.34 8.72 0.77
CA ARG A 76 2.71 8.37 0.37
C ARG A 76 3.76 8.84 1.37
N GLY A 77 3.51 9.92 2.10
CA GLY A 77 4.43 10.47 3.11
C GLY A 77 4.33 9.79 4.49
N MET A 78 3.34 8.93 4.70
CA MET A 78 3.12 8.27 5.99
C MET A 78 3.59 6.81 5.94
N ASN A 79 4.64 6.47 6.69
CA ASN A 79 5.19 5.11 6.72
C ASN A 79 4.17 4.04 7.18
N ILE A 80 3.16 4.43 7.97
CA ILE A 80 2.07 3.53 8.38
C ILE A 80 1.08 3.21 7.24
N MET A 81 1.06 4.04 6.19
CA MET A 81 0.16 3.91 5.04
C MET A 81 0.92 3.53 3.76
N HIS A 82 2.24 3.71 3.70
CA HIS A 82 3.06 3.36 2.56
C HIS A 82 4.46 2.88 3.00
N ASP A 83 4.75 1.60 2.76
CA ASP A 83 6.10 1.05 2.84
C ASP A 83 6.83 1.28 1.51
N THR A 84 7.58 2.38 1.42
CA THR A 84 8.34 2.76 0.22
C THR A 84 9.41 1.73 -0.12
N GLN A 85 10.05 1.16 0.89
CA GLN A 85 11.12 0.18 0.67
C GLN A 85 10.56 -1.11 0.06
N PHE A 86 9.43 -1.59 0.59
CA PHE A 86 8.74 -2.72 -0.02
C PHE A 86 8.28 -2.41 -1.46
N ALA A 87 7.75 -1.20 -1.70
CA ALA A 87 7.34 -0.77 -3.04
C ALA A 87 8.50 -0.78 -4.07
N GLU A 88 9.71 -0.38 -3.65
CA GLU A 88 10.92 -0.42 -4.49
C GLU A 88 11.28 -1.85 -4.89
N THR A 89 11.18 -2.83 -3.98
CA THR A 89 11.46 -4.24 -4.31
C THR A 89 10.48 -4.83 -5.33
N MET A 90 9.27 -4.27 -5.41
CA MET A 90 8.26 -4.64 -6.41
C MET A 90 8.51 -4.00 -7.80
N ASN A 91 9.55 -3.17 -7.96
CA ASN A 91 9.87 -2.40 -9.18
C ASN A 91 8.72 -1.52 -9.69
N GLU A 92 7.74 -1.19 -8.84
CA GLU A 92 6.59 -0.35 -9.21
C GLU A 92 6.88 1.13 -8.91
N ILE A 93 7.68 1.81 -9.74
CA ILE A 93 8.00 3.24 -9.54
C ILE A 93 7.45 4.11 -10.67
N ASP A 94 6.12 4.20 -10.75
CA ASP A 94 5.43 5.38 -11.27
C ASP A 94 4.64 6.02 -10.10
N PRO A 95 5.12 7.11 -9.48
CA PRO A 95 4.47 7.74 -8.33
C PRO A 95 3.01 8.14 -8.58
N ALA A 96 2.60 8.35 -9.82
CA ALA A 96 1.22 8.70 -10.17
C ALA A 96 0.32 7.48 -10.42
N LYS A 97 0.88 6.28 -10.64
CA LYS A 97 0.11 5.08 -11.04
C LYS A 97 0.39 3.82 -10.23
N SER A 98 1.40 3.82 -9.36
CA SER A 98 1.77 2.68 -8.53
C SER A 98 0.81 2.46 -7.36
N PHE A 99 0.70 1.21 -6.93
CA PHE A 99 0.05 0.86 -5.68
C PHE A 99 0.79 1.48 -4.48
N LEU A 100 0.04 1.74 -3.41
CA LEU A 100 0.58 1.94 -2.09
C LEU A 100 0.54 0.61 -1.37
N TYR A 101 1.58 0.33 -0.59
CA TYR A 101 1.72 -0.91 0.17
C TYR A 101 1.62 -0.60 1.65
N LEU A 102 0.69 -1.21 2.37
CA LEU A 102 0.69 -1.13 3.83
C LEU A 102 1.87 -1.94 4.37
N PRO A 103 2.51 -1.49 5.47
CA PRO A 103 3.51 -2.29 6.18
C PRO A 103 2.98 -3.68 6.51
N LEU A 104 3.88 -4.66 6.49
CA LEU A 104 3.53 -6.06 6.76
C LEU A 104 2.88 -6.19 8.14
N ALA A 105 1.69 -6.79 8.19
CA ALA A 105 0.96 -7.07 9.42
C ALA A 105 0.59 -8.56 9.43
N ASN A 106 1.04 -9.31 10.44
CA ASN A 106 0.80 -10.75 10.55
C ASN A 106 1.12 -11.52 9.25
N GLU A 107 2.25 -11.20 8.61
CA GLU A 107 2.71 -11.82 7.35
C GLU A 107 1.85 -11.49 6.12
N GLU A 108 0.82 -10.65 6.26
CA GLU A 108 0.01 -10.16 5.15
C GLU A 108 0.39 -8.72 4.79
N CYS A 109 0.57 -8.47 3.49
CA CYS A 109 0.73 -7.13 2.94
C CYS A 109 -0.49 -6.82 2.07
N ILE A 110 -1.03 -5.61 2.17
CA ILE A 110 -2.12 -5.14 1.30
C ILE A 110 -1.55 -4.07 0.37
N ALA A 111 -1.73 -4.30 -0.93
CA ALA A 111 -1.53 -3.28 -1.95
C ALA A 111 -2.87 -2.57 -2.18
N TYR A 112 -2.88 -1.24 -2.20
CA TYR A 112 -4.07 -0.47 -2.52
C TYR A 112 -3.80 0.63 -3.53
N TYR A 113 -4.79 0.88 -4.40
CA TYR A 113 -4.72 1.91 -5.43
C TYR A 113 -5.84 2.91 -5.20
N ILE A 114 -5.51 4.20 -5.24
CA ILE A 114 -6.47 5.29 -5.05
C ILE A 114 -6.90 5.81 -6.41
N LYS A 115 -8.18 5.63 -6.74
CA LYS A 115 -8.83 6.34 -7.86
C LYS A 115 -9.47 7.60 -7.31
N GLU A 116 -8.83 8.73 -7.58
CA GLU A 116 -9.36 10.05 -7.25
C GLU A 116 -10.40 10.49 -8.28
N TYR A 117 -11.57 10.95 -7.82
CA TYR A 117 -12.65 11.43 -8.69
C TYR A 117 -12.42 12.90 -9.06
N VAL A 118 -12.88 13.26 -10.25
CA VAL A 118 -12.87 14.65 -10.72
C VAL A 118 -14.30 14.99 -11.19
N PRO A 119 -14.97 16.00 -10.59
CA PRO A 119 -14.52 16.77 -9.42
C PRO A 119 -14.56 15.96 -8.11
N LEU A 120 -13.78 16.39 -7.12
CA LEU A 120 -13.96 15.98 -5.72
C LEU A 120 -15.17 16.71 -5.14
N LEU A 121 -16.04 15.98 -4.46
CA LEU A 121 -17.29 16.51 -3.91
C LEU A 121 -17.28 16.50 -2.38
N ASP A 122 -17.91 17.51 -1.77
CA ASP A 122 -18.40 17.33 -0.41
C ASP A 122 -19.61 16.38 -0.45
N SER A 123 -19.77 15.57 0.60
CA SER A 123 -20.86 14.61 0.74
C SER A 123 -22.24 15.28 0.65
N ALA A 124 -22.38 16.50 1.15
CA ALA A 124 -23.60 17.30 1.05
C ALA A 124 -23.97 17.68 -0.40
N ASN A 125 -23.01 17.64 -1.33
CA ASN A 125 -23.22 17.92 -2.75
C ASN A 125 -23.35 16.65 -3.60
N MET A 126 -23.34 15.46 -3.01
CA MET A 126 -23.53 14.21 -3.76
C MET A 126 -24.99 14.03 -4.21
N THR A 127 -25.15 13.58 -5.45
CA THR A 127 -26.45 13.25 -6.07
C THR A 127 -26.55 11.76 -6.37
N PHE A 128 -27.74 11.28 -6.74
CA PHE A 128 -27.94 9.88 -7.16
C PHE A 128 -27.03 9.47 -8.32
N ASP A 129 -26.77 10.35 -9.27
CA ASP A 129 -25.87 10.06 -10.40
C ASP A 129 -24.44 9.78 -9.93
N ASN A 130 -23.97 10.49 -8.89
CA ASN A 130 -22.66 10.23 -8.30
C ASN A 130 -22.60 8.83 -7.67
N TYR A 131 -23.64 8.41 -6.97
CA TYR A 131 -23.72 7.06 -6.40
C TYR A 131 -23.80 5.97 -7.48
N ILE A 132 -24.53 6.21 -8.57
CA ILE A 132 -24.57 5.31 -9.73
C ILE A 132 -23.17 5.17 -10.33
N HIS A 133 -22.44 6.26 -10.51
CA HIS A 133 -21.05 6.23 -10.98
C HIS A 133 -20.14 5.38 -10.09
N ILE A 134 -20.23 5.52 -8.76
CA ILE A 134 -19.47 4.69 -7.81
C ILE A 134 -19.80 3.20 -8.00
N ALA A 135 -21.09 2.85 -8.10
CA ALA A 135 -21.52 1.48 -8.29
C ALA A 135 -21.02 0.89 -9.63
N LEU A 136 -21.03 1.67 -10.71
CA LEU A 136 -20.52 1.27 -12.01
C LEU A 136 -19.00 1.03 -11.97
N ASP A 137 -18.24 1.86 -11.27
CA ASP A 137 -16.81 1.69 -11.08
C ASP A 137 -16.47 0.41 -10.31
N ILE A 138 -17.20 0.13 -9.22
CA ILE A 138 -17.06 -1.11 -8.46
C ILE A 138 -17.33 -2.33 -9.36
N LYS A 139 -18.42 -2.28 -10.14
CA LYS A 139 -18.78 -3.34 -11.10
C LYS A 139 -17.70 -3.54 -12.17
N ALA A 140 -17.18 -2.46 -12.74
CA ALA A 140 -16.13 -2.50 -13.76
C ALA A 140 -14.84 -3.14 -13.20
N ARG A 141 -14.44 -2.79 -11.98
CA ARG A 141 -13.22 -3.34 -11.38
C ARG A 141 -13.36 -4.81 -10.98
N ARG A 142 -14.52 -5.23 -10.47
CA ARG A 142 -14.78 -6.65 -10.15
C ARG A 142 -14.56 -7.55 -11.37
N LYS A 143 -14.96 -7.11 -12.56
CA LYS A 143 -14.75 -7.85 -13.81
C LYS A 143 -13.27 -7.97 -14.21
N PHE A 144 -12.45 -6.96 -13.89
CA PHE A 144 -11.01 -6.99 -14.15
C PHE A 144 -10.27 -7.97 -13.23
N LEU A 145 -10.67 -8.07 -11.96
CA LEU A 145 -10.04 -8.98 -10.99
C LEU A 145 -10.41 -10.45 -11.25
N ILE A 146 -11.65 -10.75 -11.66
CA ILE A 146 -12.07 -12.14 -11.95
C ILE A 146 -11.39 -12.73 -13.20
N LYS A 147 -11.15 -11.92 -14.24
CA LYS A 147 -10.52 -12.41 -15.48
C LYS A 147 -9.04 -12.79 -15.32
N LYS A 148 -8.36 -12.27 -14.29
CA LYS A 148 -6.92 -12.52 -14.06
C LYS A 148 -6.66 -13.75 -13.17
N THR A 149 -7.71 -14.38 -12.64
CA THR A 149 -7.63 -15.61 -11.83
C THR A 149 -7.82 -16.88 -12.67
N ILE A 150 -8.23 -16.77 -13.94
CA ILE A 150 -8.55 -17.92 -14.83
C ILE A 150 -7.58 -17.96 -16.04
N SER A 151 -6.39 -17.37 -15.93
CA SER A 151 -5.33 -17.45 -16.94
C SER A 151 -3.98 -17.63 -16.27
#